data_AF-A0A845YUY7-F1
#
_entry.id   AF-A0A845YUY7-F1
#
_cell.length_a   1.000
_cell.length_b   1.000
_cell.length_c   1.000
_cell.angle_alpha   90.00
_cell.angle_beta   90.00
_cell.angle_gamma   90.00
#
_symmetry.space_group_name_H-M   'P 1'
#
loop_
_entity.id
_entity.type
_entity.pdbx_description
1 polymer ?
#
loop_
_entity_poly.entity_id
_entity_poly.type
_entity_poly.pdbx_seq_one_letter_code
_entity_poly.pdbx_strand_id
1 'polypeptide(L)'
;MMIKSSQKSAIANFLSDQKLKLVKLNEQEYMEGLIADRSNHNEQEIMLEATFQAVEKYKSSQESYTILSIGCGSGVFDKPFLTKLLELNKYIHFVGVEPKEVGCLKTEEWCQELSTFKPNKFRFKIHPIKLEKFESSQSFDIILSIHSFYYFS
;
A
#
# COMPACT_ATOMS: atom_id res chain seq x y z
N MET A 1 28.89 -14.24 27.86
CA MET A 1 28.54 -12.81 28.01
C MET A 1 27.13 -12.64 27.45
N MET A 2 26.11 -12.48 28.31
CA MET A 2 24.72 -12.33 27.89
C MET A 2 24.51 -10.96 27.27
N ILE A 3 24.04 -10.91 26.03
CA ILE A 3 23.52 -9.70 25.40
C ILE A 3 22.17 -9.41 26.06
N LYS A 4 22.10 -8.39 26.92
CA LYS A 4 20.82 -7.91 27.45
C LYS A 4 20.05 -7.22 26.32
N SER A 5 19.17 -7.97 25.66
CA SER A 5 18.15 -7.40 24.78
C SER A 5 16.95 -6.98 25.62
N SER A 6 16.80 -5.68 25.91
CA SER A 6 15.48 -5.14 26.25
C SER A 6 15.46 -3.61 26.24
N GLN A 7 15.64 -2.99 25.08
CA GLN A 7 14.89 -1.77 24.85
C GLN A 7 13.51 -2.22 24.37
N LYS A 8 12.58 -2.42 25.32
CA LYS A 8 11.16 -2.50 24.96
C LYS A 8 10.85 -1.20 24.22
N SER A 9 10.34 -1.33 23.00
CA SER A 9 9.89 -0.19 22.20
C SER A 9 8.98 0.72 23.06
N ALA A 10 9.07 2.04 22.86
CA ALA A 10 8.19 2.99 23.56
C ALA A 10 6.71 2.62 23.40
N ILE A 11 6.36 2.02 22.26
CA ILE A 11 5.02 1.48 21.97
C ILE A 11 4.69 0.31 22.90
N ALA A 12 5.64 -0.62 23.13
CA ALA A 12 5.41 -1.75 24.03
C ALA A 12 5.20 -1.32 25.48
N ASN A 13 5.88 -0.25 25.92
CA ASN A 13 5.66 0.31 27.26
C ASN A 13 4.31 1.05 27.34
N PHE A 14 3.95 1.82 26.32
CA PHE A 14 2.66 2.53 26.23
C PHE A 14 1.47 1.56 26.20
N LEU A 15 1.57 0.46 25.45
CA LEU A 15 0.55 -0.60 25.37
C LEU A 15 0.44 -1.43 26.65
N SER A 16 1.46 -1.41 27.51
CA SER A 16 1.48 -2.16 28.77
C SER A 16 0.93 -1.37 29.97
N ASP A 17 0.70 -0.06 29.82
CA ASP A 17 0.08 0.75 30.87
C ASP A 17 -1.41 0.44 30.95
N GLN A 18 -1.83 -0.19 32.04
CA GLN A 18 -3.24 -0.53 32.28
C GLN A 18 -4.16 0.69 32.40
N LYS A 19 -3.62 1.90 32.57
CA LYS A 19 -4.38 3.15 32.57
C LYS A 19 -4.70 3.64 31.15
N LEU A 20 -3.94 3.17 30.15
CA LEU A 20 -4.13 3.53 28.76
C LEU A 20 -4.99 2.46 28.09
N LYS A 21 -6.22 2.83 27.75
CA LYS A 21 -7.11 1.97 26.97
C LYS A 21 -6.94 2.33 25.50
N LEU A 22 -6.53 1.37 24.67
CA LEU A 22 -6.67 1.51 23.22
C LEU A 22 -8.16 1.64 22.89
N VAL A 23 -8.55 2.76 22.30
CA VAL A 23 -9.90 3.00 21.82
C VAL A 23 -9.84 3.07 20.30
N LYS A 24 -10.69 2.30 19.64
CA LYS A 24 -10.87 2.42 18.20
C LYS A 24 -11.57 3.75 17.91
N LEU A 25 -10.92 4.59 17.13
CA LEU A 25 -11.53 5.84 16.64
C LEU A 25 -12.79 5.53 15.84
N ASN A 26 -13.80 6.39 15.97
CA ASN A 26 -14.92 6.38 15.03
C ASN A 26 -14.45 6.86 13.64
N GLU A 27 -15.31 6.75 12.63
CA GLU A 27 -14.92 7.09 11.25
C GLU A 27 -14.50 8.55 11.10
N GLN A 28 -15.21 9.48 11.74
CA GLN A 28 -14.90 10.90 11.69
C GLN A 28 -13.55 11.19 12.37
N GLU A 29 -13.36 10.72 13.60
CA GLU A 29 -12.11 10.89 14.36
C GLU A 29 -10.91 10.30 13.61
N TYR A 30 -11.11 9.13 12.99
CA TYR A 30 -10.08 8.49 12.18
C TYR A 30 -9.71 9.35 10.97
N MET A 31 -10.71 9.89 10.26
CA MET A 31 -10.48 10.72 9.07
C MET A 31 -9.81 12.06 9.43
N GLU A 32 -10.23 12.70 10.52
CA GLU A 32 -9.59 13.92 11.03
C GLU A 32 -8.13 13.69 11.40
N GLY A 33 -7.84 12.61 12.13
CA GLY A 33 -6.48 12.22 12.47
C GLY A 33 -5.62 11.94 11.23
N LEU A 34 -6.18 11.22 10.24
CA LEU A 34 -5.49 10.91 8.99
C LEU A 34 -5.19 12.17 8.17
N ILE A 35 -6.10 13.15 8.13
CA ILE A 35 -5.90 14.43 7.44
C ILE A 35 -4.78 15.23 8.13
N ALA A 36 -4.83 15.32 9.46
CA ALA A 36 -3.82 16.04 10.23
C ALA A 36 -2.42 15.42 10.05
N ASP A 37 -2.34 14.10 10.09
CA ASP A 37 -1.08 13.37 9.88
C ASP A 37 -0.49 13.61 8.49
N ARG A 38 -1.29 13.43 7.44
CA ARG A 38 -0.85 13.63 6.04
C ARG A 38 -0.49 15.06 5.70
N SER A 39 -1.10 16.04 6.37
CA SER A 39 -0.83 17.46 6.10
C SER A 39 0.51 17.93 6.67
N ASN A 40 1.08 17.17 7.60
CA ASN A 40 2.31 17.55 8.31
C ASN A 40 3.53 16.68 7.96
N HIS A 41 3.34 15.60 7.19
CA HIS A 41 4.40 14.64 6.87
C HIS A 41 4.50 14.38 5.37
N ASN A 42 5.73 14.32 4.86
CA ASN A 42 6.06 13.94 3.49
C ASN A 42 6.28 12.42 3.33
N GLU A 43 5.69 11.62 4.23
CA GLU A 43 5.92 10.17 4.30
C GLU A 43 5.68 9.47 2.96
N GLN A 44 4.64 9.90 2.22
CA GLN A 44 4.32 9.32 0.91
C GLN A 44 5.46 9.50 -0.10
N GLU A 45 6.06 10.67 -0.16
CA GLU A 45 7.15 10.97 -1.09
C GLU A 45 8.39 10.12 -0.76
N ILE A 46 8.74 10.05 0.52
CA ILE A 46 9.86 9.24 1.03
C ILE A 46 9.64 7.75 0.71
N MET A 47 8.43 7.23 0.99
CA MET A 47 8.10 5.84 0.68
C MET A 47 8.15 5.56 -0.82
N LEU A 48 7.66 6.49 -1.64
CA LEU A 48 7.67 6.34 -3.09
C LEU A 48 9.10 6.25 -3.60
N GLU A 49 9.96 7.18 -3.17
CA GLU A 49 11.37 7.22 -3.53
C GLU A 49 12.10 5.93 -3.13
N ALA A 50 11.97 5.53 -1.86
CA ALA A 50 12.60 4.30 -1.36
C ALA A 50 12.14 3.06 -2.12
N THR A 51 10.85 3.00 -2.48
CA THR A 51 10.29 1.90 -3.28
C THR A 51 10.87 1.89 -4.69
N PHE A 52 11.00 3.05 -5.33
CA PHE A 52 11.64 3.14 -6.65
C PHE A 52 13.11 2.73 -6.62
N GLN A 53 13.86 3.19 -5.62
CA GLN A 53 15.26 2.78 -5.45
C GLN A 53 15.39 1.26 -5.29
N ALA A 54 14.47 0.62 -4.56
CA ALA A 54 14.45 -0.83 -4.43
C ALA A 54 14.15 -1.53 -5.77
N VAL A 55 13.18 -1.04 -6.53
CA VAL A 55 12.85 -1.58 -7.86
C VAL A 55 14.03 -1.41 -8.82
N GLU A 56 14.67 -0.24 -8.85
CA GLU A 56 15.86 -0.03 -9.67
C GLU A 56 17.01 -0.96 -9.29
N LYS A 57 17.27 -1.12 -7.98
CA LYS A 57 18.35 -1.97 -7.49
C LYS A 57 18.17 -3.44 -7.81
N TYR A 58 16.96 -3.97 -7.66
CA TYR A 58 16.72 -5.42 -7.75
C TYR A 58 16.03 -5.87 -9.03
N LYS A 59 15.43 -4.95 -9.78
CA LYS A 59 14.53 -5.27 -10.90
C LYS A 59 14.69 -4.34 -12.12
N SER A 60 15.70 -3.47 -12.18
CA SER A 60 15.86 -2.46 -13.26
C SER A 60 15.75 -3.00 -14.69
N SER A 61 16.32 -4.18 -14.95
CA SER A 61 16.31 -4.82 -16.27
C SER A 61 14.97 -5.43 -16.67
N GLN A 62 14.01 -5.55 -15.74
CA GLN A 62 12.72 -6.17 -16.00
C GLN A 62 11.81 -5.21 -16.77
N GLU A 63 11.24 -5.66 -17.88
CA GLU A 63 10.39 -4.83 -18.75
C GLU A 63 8.91 -4.87 -18.38
N SER A 64 8.49 -5.93 -17.68
CA SER A 64 7.11 -6.17 -17.27
C SER A 64 7.01 -6.48 -15.78
N TYR A 65 5.98 -5.96 -15.12
CA TYR A 65 5.74 -6.21 -13.71
C TYR A 65 4.33 -6.73 -13.48
N THR A 66 4.24 -7.78 -12.68
CA THR A 66 3.01 -8.25 -12.07
C THR A 66 3.01 -7.79 -10.61
N ILE A 67 2.10 -6.87 -10.26
CA ILE A 67 2.12 -6.15 -8.99
C ILE A 67 0.85 -6.48 -8.20
N LEU A 68 1.01 -6.94 -6.97
CA LEU A 68 -0.09 -7.07 -6.00
C LEU A 68 -0.02 -5.90 -5.01
N SER A 69 -1.13 -5.21 -4.77
CA SER A 69 -1.25 -4.20 -3.72
C SER A 69 -2.32 -4.61 -2.70
N ILE A 70 -1.88 -4.83 -1.48
CA ILE A 70 -2.67 -5.30 -0.35
C ILE A 70 -3.10 -4.12 0.50
N GLY A 71 -4.42 -3.91 0.61
CA GLY A 71 -4.97 -2.70 1.21
C GLY A 71 -4.70 -1.48 0.35
N CYS A 72 -4.94 -1.58 -0.96
CA CYS A 72 -4.63 -0.51 -1.92
C CYS A 72 -5.43 0.78 -1.67
N GLY A 73 -6.47 0.74 -0.83
CA GLY A 73 -7.24 1.91 -0.44
C GLY A 73 -7.80 2.63 -1.65
N SER A 74 -7.63 3.95 -1.70
CA SER A 74 -7.99 4.77 -2.86
C SER A 74 -6.81 5.00 -3.83
N GLY A 75 -5.71 4.26 -3.70
CA GLY A 75 -4.54 4.34 -4.58
C GLY A 75 -3.64 5.56 -4.37
N VAL A 76 -3.60 6.13 -3.16
CA VAL A 76 -2.79 7.32 -2.85
C VAL A 76 -1.29 7.07 -3.11
N PHE A 77 -0.81 5.87 -2.76
CA PHE A 77 0.55 5.44 -3.07
C PHE A 77 0.63 4.77 -4.45
N ASP A 78 -0.34 3.92 -4.78
CA ASP A 78 -0.28 3.08 -5.99
C ASP A 78 -0.33 3.92 -7.28
N LYS A 79 -1.23 4.91 -7.37
CA LYS A 79 -1.38 5.74 -8.58
C LYS A 79 -0.06 6.40 -8.99
N PRO A 80 0.66 7.16 -8.15
CA PRO A 80 1.93 7.76 -8.54
C PRO A 80 3.02 6.71 -8.81
N PHE A 81 3.05 5.62 -8.06
CA PHE A 81 4.02 4.54 -8.28
C PHE A 81 3.85 3.88 -9.66
N LEU A 82 2.62 3.48 -10.00
CA LEU A 82 2.32 2.86 -11.28
C LEU A 82 2.50 3.84 -12.44
N THR A 83 2.14 5.11 -12.25
CA THR A 83 2.30 6.16 -13.25
C THR A 83 3.77 6.30 -13.65
N LYS A 84 4.67 6.44 -12.69
CA LYS A 84 6.11 6.56 -12.98
C LYS A 84 6.70 5.29 -13.60
N LEU A 85 6.24 4.09 -13.22
CA LEU A 85 6.65 2.86 -13.93
C LEU A 85 6.17 2.83 -15.40
N LEU A 86 4.97 3.31 -15.68
CA LEU A 86 4.45 3.42 -17.05
C LEU A 86 5.18 4.50 -17.88
N GLU A 87 5.61 5.59 -17.25
CA GLU A 87 6.47 6.62 -17.87
C GLU A 87 7.84 6.06 -18.24
N LEU A 88 8.38 5.15 -17.43
CA LEU A 88 9.57 4.35 -17.74
C LEU A 88 9.30 3.23 -18.77
N ASN A 89 8.16 3.29 -19.47
CA ASN A 89 7.73 2.40 -20.54
C ASN A 89 7.60 0.92 -20.14
N LYS A 90 7.39 0.64 -18.85
CA LYS A 90 7.19 -0.73 -18.35
C LYS A 90 5.79 -1.24 -18.68
N TYR A 91 5.66 -2.56 -18.86
CA TYR A 91 4.36 -3.23 -18.90
C TYR A 91 3.95 -3.59 -17.48
N ILE A 92 2.68 -3.42 -17.13
CA ILE A 92 2.19 -3.60 -15.78
C ILE A 92 0.87 -4.36 -15.80
N HIS A 93 0.81 -5.43 -15.01
CA HIS A 93 -0.41 -6.07 -14.56
C HIS A 93 -0.58 -5.79 -13.06
N PHE A 94 -1.56 -4.97 -12.72
CA PHE A 94 -1.84 -4.55 -11.34
C PHE A 94 -3.02 -5.32 -10.74
N VAL A 95 -2.85 -5.84 -9.53
CA VAL A 95 -3.93 -6.49 -8.77
C VAL A 95 -4.07 -5.76 -7.44
N GLY A 96 -5.23 -5.14 -7.21
CA GLY A 96 -5.56 -4.48 -5.94
C GLY A 96 -6.47 -5.35 -5.09
N VAL A 97 -6.20 -5.43 -3.78
CA VAL A 97 -7.08 -6.08 -2.80
C VAL A 97 -7.45 -5.06 -1.74
N GLU A 98 -8.74 -4.75 -1.62
CA GLU A 98 -9.24 -3.75 -0.68
C GLU A 98 -10.64 -4.15 -0.18
N PRO A 99 -10.87 -4.28 1.13
CA PRO A 99 -12.19 -4.63 1.64
C PRO A 99 -13.21 -3.49 1.61
N LYS A 100 -12.79 -2.21 1.56
CA LYS A 100 -13.71 -1.06 1.53
C LYS A 100 -14.10 -0.70 0.10
N GLU A 101 -15.39 -0.78 -0.19
CA GLU A 101 -15.96 -0.48 -1.51
C GLU A 101 -15.57 0.91 -2.03
N VAL A 102 -15.63 1.95 -1.18
CA VAL A 102 -15.24 3.31 -1.58
C VAL A 102 -13.77 3.40 -2.03
N GLY A 103 -12.88 2.60 -1.42
CA GLY A 103 -11.48 2.50 -1.86
C GLY A 103 -11.38 1.82 -3.22
N CYS A 104 -12.10 0.71 -3.40
CA CYS A 104 -12.14 -0.03 -4.66
C CYS A 104 -12.61 0.84 -5.82
N LEU A 105 -13.74 1.55 -5.66
CA LEU A 105 -14.31 2.41 -6.70
C LEU A 105 -13.31 3.48 -7.15
N LYS A 106 -12.72 4.22 -6.20
CA LYS A 106 -11.69 5.23 -6.51
C LYS A 106 -10.49 4.61 -7.22
N THR A 107 -10.08 3.42 -6.80
CA THR A 107 -8.96 2.69 -7.40
C THR A 107 -9.26 2.26 -8.82
N GLU A 108 -10.45 1.72 -9.07
CA GLU A 108 -10.92 1.34 -10.40
C GLU A 108 -11.01 2.56 -11.33
N GLU A 109 -11.55 3.69 -10.87
CA GLU A 109 -11.67 4.92 -11.67
C GLU A 109 -10.30 5.34 -12.25
N TRP A 110 -9.28 5.54 -11.40
CA TRP A 110 -7.97 5.96 -11.92
C TRP A 110 -7.23 4.85 -12.67
N CYS A 111 -7.50 3.57 -12.37
CA CYS A 111 -6.95 2.47 -13.15
C CYS A 111 -7.52 2.47 -14.57
N GLN A 112 -8.83 2.74 -14.73
CA GLN A 112 -9.48 2.87 -16.03
C GLN A 112 -8.89 4.04 -16.83
N GLU A 113 -8.69 5.19 -16.18
CA GLU A 113 -8.00 6.34 -16.79
C GLU A 113 -6.61 5.93 -17.31
N LEU A 114 -5.76 5.34 -16.45
CA LEU A 114 -4.41 4.91 -16.84
C LEU A 114 -4.44 3.88 -17.97
N SER A 115 -5.39 2.94 -17.94
CA SER A 115 -5.53 1.95 -19.00
C SER A 115 -5.90 2.57 -20.34
N THR A 116 -6.69 3.65 -20.34
CA THR A 116 -7.06 4.39 -21.56
C THR A 116 -5.85 5.13 -22.13
N PHE A 117 -5.01 5.74 -21.29
CA PHE A 117 -3.78 6.41 -21.74
C PHE A 117 -2.67 5.45 -22.17
N LYS A 118 -2.66 4.22 -21.64
CA LYS A 118 -1.60 3.21 -21.85
C LYS A 118 -2.19 1.81 -22.17
N PRO A 119 -3.02 1.67 -23.22
CA PRO A 119 -3.89 0.50 -23.43
C PRO A 119 -3.17 -0.84 -23.59
N ASN A 120 -1.94 -0.83 -24.08
CA ASN A 120 -1.14 -2.05 -24.28
C ASN A 120 -0.10 -2.28 -23.16
N LYS A 121 0.00 -1.36 -22.21
CA LYS A 121 1.04 -1.34 -21.17
C LYS A 121 0.46 -1.49 -19.77
N PHE A 122 -0.83 -1.27 -19.57
CA PHE A 122 -1.47 -1.36 -18.26
C PHE A 122 -2.72 -2.25 -18.31
N ARG A 123 -2.75 -3.26 -17.44
CA ARG A 123 -3.94 -4.07 -17.15
C ARG A 123 -4.13 -4.12 -15.65
N PHE A 124 -5.38 -4.20 -15.19
CA PHE A 124 -5.65 -4.25 -13.77
C PHE A 124 -6.83 -5.15 -13.40
N LYS A 125 -6.87 -5.54 -12.12
CA LYS A 125 -8.01 -6.22 -11.49
C LYS A 125 -8.11 -5.80 -10.03
N ILE A 126 -9.26 -5.32 -9.59
CA ILE A 126 -9.51 -4.93 -8.19
C ILE A 126 -10.42 -5.96 -7.53
N HIS A 127 -10.08 -6.36 -6.32
CA HIS A 127 -10.77 -7.37 -5.54
C HIS A 127 -11.36 -6.73 -4.27
N PRO A 128 -12.70 -6.55 -4.20
CA PRO A 128 -13.38 -5.92 -3.06
C PRO A 128 -13.55 -6.90 -1.88
N ILE A 129 -12.43 -7.47 -1.42
CA ILE A 129 -12.40 -8.51 -0.39
C ILE A 129 -11.28 -8.23 0.60
N LYS A 130 -11.38 -8.86 1.78
CA LYS A 130 -10.25 -8.88 2.71
C LYS A 130 -9.13 -9.80 2.20
N LEU A 131 -7.90 -9.53 2.63
CA LEU A 131 -6.72 -10.33 2.24
C LEU A 131 -6.90 -11.82 2.56
N GLU A 132 -7.52 -12.17 3.69
CA GLU A 132 -7.68 -13.56 4.14
C GLU A 132 -8.58 -14.39 3.21
N LYS A 133 -9.35 -13.72 2.34
CA LYS A 133 -10.18 -14.37 1.31
C LYS A 133 -9.58 -14.28 -0.08
N PHE A 134 -8.45 -13.58 -0.24
CA PHE A 134 -7.80 -13.45 -1.53
C PHE A 134 -6.99 -14.71 -1.83
N GLU A 135 -7.44 -15.44 -2.84
CA GLU A 135 -6.75 -16.61 -3.37
C GLU A 135 -6.27 -16.33 -4.79
N SER A 136 -5.02 -16.70 -5.06
CA SER A 136 -4.45 -16.58 -6.39
C SER A 136 -3.34 -17.62 -6.59
N SER A 137 -3.32 -18.25 -7.75
CA SER A 137 -2.20 -19.07 -8.22
C SER A 137 -1.16 -18.26 -9.00
N GLN A 138 -1.40 -16.95 -9.19
CA GLN A 138 -0.51 -16.05 -9.91
C GLN A 138 0.71 -15.70 -9.06
N SER A 139 1.89 -15.72 -9.67
CA SER A 139 3.10 -15.17 -9.06
C SER A 139 3.17 -13.66 -9.27
N PHE A 140 3.70 -12.93 -8.28
CA PHE A 140 3.85 -11.49 -8.32
C PHE A 140 5.33 -11.12 -8.25
N ASP A 141 5.74 -10.17 -9.09
CA ASP A 141 7.09 -9.61 -9.09
C ASP A 141 7.30 -8.64 -7.94
N ILE A 142 6.24 -7.91 -7.58
CA ILE A 142 6.21 -6.89 -6.54
C ILE A 142 4.94 -7.10 -5.73
N ILE A 143 5.07 -7.13 -4.41
CA ILE A 143 3.96 -7.12 -3.47
C ILE A 143 4.09 -5.86 -2.62
N LEU A 144 3.09 -4.98 -2.70
CA LEU A 144 2.97 -3.76 -1.92
C LEU A 144 2.01 -3.99 -0.77
N SER A 145 2.43 -3.60 0.44
CA SER A 145 1.62 -3.69 1.65
C SER A 145 1.92 -2.47 2.51
N ILE A 146 1.28 -1.35 2.15
CA ILE A 146 1.57 0.00 2.65
C ILE A 146 0.50 0.40 3.66
N HIS A 147 0.89 0.60 4.92
CA HIS A 147 -0.01 0.87 6.07
C HIS A 147 -1.19 -0.11 6.25
N SER A 148 -1.11 -1.33 5.72
CA SER A 148 -2.21 -2.30 5.75
C SER A 148 -2.04 -3.40 6.80
N PHE A 149 -0.80 -3.74 7.17
CA PHE A 149 -0.52 -4.84 8.12
C PHE A 149 -1.15 -4.69 9.50
N TYR A 150 -1.38 -3.45 9.97
CA TYR A 150 -1.98 -3.20 11.28
C TYR A 150 -3.43 -3.68 11.39
N TYR A 151 -4.06 -3.98 10.25
CA TYR A 151 -5.47 -4.35 10.15
C TYR A 151 -5.70 -5.83 9.86
N PHE A 152 -4.64 -6.62 9.70
CA PHE A 152 -4.77 -8.06 9.50
C PHE A 152 -5.15 -8.73 10.82
N SER A 153 -6.02 -9.73 10.74
CA SER A 153 -6.59 -10.43 11.90
C SER A 153 -6.45 -11.93 11.77
#